data_AF-A0A1D3UA08-F1
#
_entry.id   AF-A0A1D3UA08-F1
#
_cell.length_a   1.000
_cell.length_b   1.000
_cell.length_c   1.000
_cell.angle_alpha   90.00
_cell.angle_beta   90.00
_cell.angle_gamma   90.00
#
_symmetry.space_group_name_H-M   'P 1'
#
loop_
_entity.id
_entity.type
_entity.pdbx_description
1 polymer ?
#
loop_
_entity_poly.entity_id
_entity_poly.type
_entity_poly.pdbx_seq_one_letter_code
_entity_poly.pdbx_strand_id
1 'polypeptide(L)'
;MFISTETGRYKRENDGGHWDMKANKLDDDSRDTYFSSELIERKTADIRIRDSHNESLFEYLPIEGRTHNVPPNFKIIHYLFLFVISSGVIAIHILPEVGKEKCIRDMFTFEIYCSSCFLVFHGGFNSLLQLIHYGIPHKRKYKGLYNSLRFISSLIPLFFGLLSASLCENFPKDSILLLILSYLTLLLNYYLLHVKCLVPVWLYRQYKIVISVVLLNLLLLLISEAQIYKGRKVSINVE
;
A
#
# COMPACT_ATOMS: atom_id res chain seq x y z
N MET A 1 27.74 52.80 -52.28
CA MET A 1 28.69 52.03 -51.47
C MET A 1 28.10 50.61 -51.41
N PHE A 2 28.24 49.75 -52.44
CA PHE A 2 29.40 48.90 -52.81
C PHE A 2 29.92 48.14 -51.56
N ILE A 3 30.03 46.80 -51.42
CA ILE A 3 30.19 45.58 -52.26
C ILE A 3 29.84 44.39 -51.31
N SER A 4 29.01 43.39 -51.66
CA SER A 4 29.34 42.04 -52.21
C SER A 4 30.39 41.19 -51.43
N THR A 5 30.29 39.86 -51.60
CA THR A 5 31.16 38.73 -51.20
C THR A 5 30.72 37.96 -49.94
N GLU A 6 30.66 36.63 -49.88
CA GLU A 6 30.96 35.57 -50.84
C GLU A 6 30.35 34.25 -50.35
N THR A 7 29.87 33.45 -51.30
CA THR A 7 29.61 32.01 -51.17
C THR A 7 30.91 31.23 -51.01
N GLY A 8 30.98 30.31 -50.03
CA GLY A 8 32.07 29.34 -49.90
C GLY A 8 31.51 27.95 -49.53
N ARG A 9 31.76 26.97 -50.40
CA ARG A 9 31.25 25.59 -50.39
C ARG A 9 32.35 24.64 -49.86
N TYR A 10 31.94 23.47 -49.34
CA TYR A 10 32.76 22.30 -48.91
C TYR A 10 33.58 22.47 -47.61
N LYS A 11 33.60 21.53 -46.66
CA LYS A 11 33.92 20.10 -46.82
C LYS A 11 33.39 19.31 -45.59
N ARG A 12 32.72 18.17 -45.81
CA ARG A 12 32.54 17.15 -44.77
C ARG A 12 33.86 16.37 -44.66
N GLU A 13 34.45 16.32 -43.49
CA GLU A 13 35.41 15.29 -43.12
C GLU A 13 35.00 14.81 -41.71
N ASN A 14 34.66 13.51 -41.67
CA ASN A 14 34.62 12.74 -40.43
C ASN A 14 36.00 12.80 -39.80
N ASP A 15 36.06 13.06 -38.49
CA ASP A 15 37.06 12.43 -37.63
C ASP A 15 36.46 12.25 -36.24
N GLY A 16 36.49 11.00 -35.78
CA GLY A 16 36.11 10.62 -34.43
C GLY A 16 37.13 11.14 -33.42
N GLY A 17 36.63 11.57 -32.25
CA GLY A 17 37.49 12.09 -31.18
C GLY A 17 36.69 12.32 -29.90
N HIS A 18 36.51 11.24 -29.16
CA HIS A 18 36.12 11.17 -27.75
C HIS A 18 36.81 12.24 -26.88
N TRP A 19 36.08 13.23 -26.33
CA TRP A 19 36.55 14.09 -25.23
C TRP A 19 35.39 14.61 -24.35
N ASP A 20 35.18 13.91 -23.24
CA ASP A 20 34.85 14.37 -21.88
C ASP A 20 34.02 15.64 -21.67
N MET A 21 32.74 15.43 -21.37
CA MET A 21 31.86 16.38 -20.75
C MET A 21 32.20 16.49 -19.25
N LYS A 22 33.03 17.46 -18.87
CA LYS A 22 33.29 17.81 -17.46
C LYS A 22 31.99 18.28 -16.79
N ALA A 23 31.38 17.39 -16.01
CA ALA A 23 30.36 17.74 -15.04
C ALA A 23 30.99 18.53 -13.89
N ASN A 24 30.51 19.75 -13.66
CA ASN A 24 30.83 20.54 -12.47
C ASN A 24 30.40 19.77 -11.21
N LYS A 25 31.37 19.25 -10.46
CA LYS A 25 31.20 18.85 -9.05
C LYS A 25 31.16 20.13 -8.21
N LEU A 26 29.96 20.53 -7.81
CA LEU A 26 29.76 21.48 -6.72
C LEU A 26 28.80 20.83 -5.72
N ASP A 27 29.31 20.69 -4.50
CA ASP A 27 28.68 20.21 -3.27
C ASP A 27 28.19 18.76 -3.23
N ASP A 28 29.17 17.86 -3.16
CA ASP A 28 29.01 16.49 -2.67
C ASP A 28 29.05 16.55 -1.13
N ASP A 29 27.86 16.64 -0.50
CA ASP A 29 27.73 16.54 0.95
C ASP A 29 28.22 15.15 1.36
N SER A 30 29.25 15.10 2.21
CA SER A 30 29.94 13.86 2.64
C SER A 30 29.03 12.76 3.23
N ARG A 31 27.74 13.04 3.44
CA ARG A 31 26.68 12.09 3.83
C ARG A 31 26.12 11.27 2.67
N ASP A 32 26.39 11.63 1.42
CA ASP A 32 25.92 10.94 0.20
C ASP A 32 26.81 9.75 -0.21
N THR A 33 27.87 9.45 0.54
CA THR A 33 28.76 8.30 0.30
C THR A 33 28.08 6.92 0.43
N TYR A 34 26.85 6.85 0.95
CA TYR A 34 26.06 5.60 0.99
C TYR A 34 25.39 5.26 -0.36
N PHE A 35 25.39 6.17 -1.34
CA PHE A 35 24.78 5.96 -2.65
C PHE A 35 25.85 5.99 -3.76
N SER A 36 26.63 4.91 -3.88
CA SER A 36 27.31 4.63 -5.16
C SER A 36 26.24 4.25 -6.20
N SER A 37 25.70 5.28 -6.85
CA SER A 37 24.31 5.38 -7.27
C SER A 37 23.91 4.50 -8.46
N GLU A 38 24.65 4.48 -9.57
CA GLU A 38 24.12 3.85 -10.80
C GLU A 38 23.97 2.31 -10.76
N LEU A 39 24.92 1.60 -10.13
CA LEU A 39 24.90 0.13 -10.08
C LEU A 39 23.89 -0.38 -9.04
N ILE A 40 23.72 0.32 -7.92
CA ILE A 40 22.73 0.00 -6.89
C ILE A 40 21.32 0.37 -7.38
N GLU A 41 21.17 1.50 -8.09
CA GLU A 41 19.93 1.93 -8.74
C GLU A 41 19.44 0.90 -9.77
N ARG A 42 20.32 0.41 -10.65
CA ARG A 42 19.97 -0.64 -11.64
C ARG A 42 19.66 -2.00 -11.01
N LYS A 43 20.14 -2.28 -9.80
CA LYS A 43 19.96 -3.57 -9.12
C LYS A 43 18.69 -3.64 -8.27
N THR A 44 18.10 -2.49 -7.94
CA THR A 44 16.94 -2.40 -7.03
C THR A 44 15.68 -1.81 -7.68
N ALA A 45 15.80 -0.94 -8.69
CA ALA A 45 14.66 -0.46 -9.46
C ALA A 45 14.45 -1.29 -10.73
N ASP A 46 13.42 -2.14 -10.72
CA ASP A 46 13.04 -2.95 -11.89
C ASP A 46 12.19 -2.18 -12.91
N ILE A 47 11.61 -1.03 -12.50
CA ILE A 47 10.66 -0.26 -13.31
C ILE A 47 11.36 0.97 -13.88
N ARG A 48 11.40 1.06 -15.22
CA ARG A 48 11.86 2.27 -15.91
C ARG A 48 10.81 3.37 -15.80
N ILE A 49 11.25 4.63 -15.72
CA ILE A 49 10.34 5.79 -15.58
C ILE A 49 9.33 5.85 -16.73
N ARG A 50 9.75 5.56 -17.97
CA ARG A 50 8.90 5.53 -19.19
C ARG A 50 7.81 4.45 -19.17
N ASP A 51 8.02 3.38 -18.41
CA ASP A 51 7.08 2.27 -18.30
C ASP A 51 6.23 2.37 -17.02
N SER A 52 6.34 3.50 -16.30
CA SER A 52 5.65 3.72 -15.03
C SER A 52 4.22 4.24 -15.21
N HIS A 53 3.39 4.07 -14.19
CA HIS A 53 2.01 4.53 -14.18
C HIS A 53 1.86 6.07 -14.19
N ASN A 54 2.94 6.82 -13.91
CA ASN A 54 2.96 8.28 -13.99
C ASN A 54 4.41 8.79 -14.11
N GLU A 55 4.90 8.89 -15.35
CA GLU A 55 6.29 9.26 -15.65
C GLU A 55 6.76 10.52 -14.92
N SER A 56 5.90 11.56 -14.89
CA SER A 56 6.22 12.87 -14.29
C SER A 56 6.42 12.83 -12.77
N LEU A 57 5.80 11.85 -12.09
CA LEU A 57 5.82 11.76 -10.63
C LEU A 57 6.65 10.59 -10.12
N PHE A 58 6.90 9.59 -10.96
CA PHE A 58 7.58 8.36 -10.59
C PHE A 58 9.04 8.58 -10.19
N GLU A 59 9.68 9.58 -10.79
CA GLU A 59 11.05 10.00 -10.45
C GLU A 59 11.19 10.52 -9.00
N TYR A 60 10.09 10.88 -8.34
CA TYR A 60 10.12 11.31 -6.93
C TYR A 60 9.91 10.16 -5.94
N LEU A 61 9.63 8.95 -6.43
CA LEU A 61 9.52 7.78 -5.57
C LEU A 61 10.93 7.32 -5.16
N PRO A 62 11.20 6.96 -3.90
CA PRO A 62 12.46 6.31 -3.52
C PRO A 62 12.74 5.08 -4.38
N ILE A 63 14.02 4.80 -4.66
CA ILE A 63 14.46 3.71 -5.55
C ILE A 63 13.88 2.37 -5.10
N GLU A 64 13.84 2.12 -3.79
CA GLU A 64 13.24 0.93 -3.13
C GLU A 64 11.76 0.73 -3.46
N GLY A 65 11.07 1.76 -3.94
CA GLY A 65 9.66 1.73 -4.32
C GLY A 65 9.40 1.52 -5.79
N ARG A 66 10.45 1.64 -6.61
CA ARG A 66 10.41 1.53 -8.08
C ARG A 66 10.64 0.08 -8.55
N THR A 67 10.18 -0.89 -7.76
CA THR A 67 10.25 -2.32 -8.08
C THR A 67 8.88 -2.96 -7.97
N HIS A 68 8.71 -4.07 -8.68
CA HIS A 68 7.58 -4.97 -8.52
C HIS A 68 7.76 -5.98 -7.39
N ASN A 69 8.97 -6.12 -6.87
CA ASN A 69 9.31 -7.08 -5.83
C ASN A 69 8.82 -6.59 -4.47
N VAL A 70 7.83 -7.28 -3.92
CA VAL A 70 7.34 -7.01 -2.56
C VAL A 70 8.34 -7.60 -1.56
N PRO A 71 8.74 -6.85 -0.51
CA PRO A 71 9.65 -7.36 0.53
C PRO A 71 9.16 -8.67 1.15
N PRO A 72 10.03 -9.67 1.39
CA PRO A 72 9.62 -11.01 1.82
C PRO A 72 8.93 -10.97 3.19
N ASN A 73 9.48 -10.24 4.16
CA ASN A 73 8.88 -10.08 5.49
C ASN A 73 7.48 -9.47 5.42
N PHE A 74 7.29 -8.50 4.52
CA PHE A 74 5.98 -7.90 4.28
C PHE A 74 4.99 -8.93 3.72
N LYS A 75 5.39 -9.74 2.72
CA LYS A 75 4.53 -10.83 2.21
C LYS A 75 4.15 -11.82 3.31
N ILE A 76 5.13 -12.27 4.11
CA ILE A 76 4.93 -13.29 5.15
C ILE A 76 3.90 -12.82 6.18
N ILE A 77 4.02 -11.57 6.68
CA ILE A 77 3.08 -11.02 7.67
C ILE A 77 1.65 -11.02 7.10
N HIS A 78 1.46 -10.57 5.86
CA HIS A 78 0.13 -10.54 5.25
C HIS A 78 -0.44 -11.93 5.02
N TYR A 79 0.38 -12.88 4.56
CA TYR A 79 -0.09 -14.25 4.35
C TYR A 79 -0.39 -14.98 5.66
N LEU A 80 0.31 -14.67 6.75
CA LEU A 80 -0.03 -15.18 8.07
C LEU A 80 -1.41 -14.69 8.52
N PHE A 81 -1.69 -13.39 8.39
CA PHE A 81 -3.02 -12.84 8.68
C PHE A 81 -4.11 -13.45 7.80
N LEU A 82 -3.87 -13.56 6.49
CA LEU A 82 -4.81 -14.18 5.56
C LEU A 82 -5.05 -15.65 5.87
N PHE A 83 -4.02 -16.38 6.29
CA PHE A 83 -4.15 -17.77 6.70
C PHE A 83 -5.06 -17.89 7.92
N VAL A 84 -4.84 -17.08 8.97
CA VAL A 84 -5.71 -17.06 10.16
C VAL A 84 -7.15 -16.81 9.75
N ILE A 85 -7.41 -15.72 9.02
CA ILE A 85 -8.77 -15.33 8.61
C ILE A 85 -9.43 -16.41 7.76
N SER A 86 -8.72 -16.89 6.73
CA SER A 86 -9.31 -17.86 5.80
C SER A 86 -9.56 -19.20 6.47
N SER A 87 -8.67 -19.63 7.37
CA SER A 87 -8.83 -20.88 8.11
C SER A 87 -10.03 -20.85 9.05
N GLY A 88 -10.27 -19.74 9.76
CA GLY A 88 -11.42 -19.60 10.65
C GLY A 88 -12.74 -19.48 9.89
N VAL A 89 -12.77 -18.76 8.76
CA VAL A 89 -13.95 -18.70 7.88
C VAL A 89 -14.32 -20.08 7.35
N ILE A 90 -13.34 -20.88 6.92
CA ILE A 90 -13.58 -22.27 6.50
C ILE A 90 -14.09 -23.10 7.68
N ALA A 91 -13.46 -22.98 8.86
CA ALA A 91 -13.86 -23.71 10.05
C ALA A 91 -15.32 -23.43 10.45
N ILE A 92 -15.78 -22.18 10.35
CA ILE A 92 -17.18 -21.79 10.62
C ILE A 92 -18.19 -22.59 9.80
N HIS A 93 -17.84 -22.95 8.56
CA HIS A 93 -18.72 -23.72 7.66
C HIS A 93 -18.64 -25.24 7.88
N ILE A 94 -17.52 -25.75 8.42
CA ILE A 94 -17.31 -27.19 8.68
C ILE A 94 -17.79 -27.58 10.09
N LEU A 95 -17.67 -26.70 11.08
CA LEU A 95 -18.01 -26.98 12.48
C LEU A 95 -19.45 -27.51 12.73
N PRO A 96 -20.50 -27.08 11.99
CA PRO A 96 -21.82 -27.69 12.10
C PRO A 96 -21.80 -29.20 11.82
N GLU A 97 -21.08 -29.63 10.79
CA GLU A 97 -21.03 -31.03 10.34
C GLU A 97 -20.33 -31.95 11.36
N VAL A 98 -19.47 -31.38 12.21
CA VAL A 98 -18.72 -32.11 13.26
C VAL A 98 -19.38 -31.95 14.65
N GLY A 99 -20.62 -31.44 14.71
CA GLY A 99 -21.39 -31.31 15.95
C GLY A 99 -20.84 -30.28 16.95
N LYS A 100 -20.05 -29.29 16.48
CA LYS A 100 -19.42 -28.25 17.32
C LYS A 100 -20.05 -26.86 17.13
N GLU A 101 -21.37 -26.83 16.97
CA GLU A 101 -22.15 -25.61 16.68
C GLU A 101 -21.94 -24.49 17.72
N LYS A 102 -21.75 -24.86 18.99
CA LYS A 102 -21.55 -23.92 20.11
C LYS A 102 -20.32 -23.02 19.94
N CYS A 103 -19.34 -23.44 19.16
CA CYS A 103 -18.10 -22.70 18.90
C CYS A 103 -18.20 -21.76 17.69
N ILE A 104 -19.20 -21.93 16.84
CA ILE A 104 -19.33 -21.18 15.58
C ILE A 104 -19.42 -19.68 15.86
N ARG A 105 -20.24 -19.28 16.85
CA ARG A 105 -20.43 -17.86 17.15
C ARG A 105 -19.17 -17.19 17.69
N ASP A 106 -18.41 -17.89 18.52
CA ASP A 106 -17.15 -17.39 19.08
C ASP A 106 -16.10 -17.26 17.97
N MET A 107 -16.00 -18.26 17.09
CA MET A 107 -15.13 -18.21 15.90
C MET A 107 -15.53 -17.06 14.97
N PHE A 108 -16.84 -16.85 14.75
CA PHE A 108 -17.35 -15.76 13.94
C PHE A 108 -17.00 -14.38 14.51
N THR A 109 -17.13 -14.20 15.84
CA THR A 109 -16.67 -12.99 16.52
C THR A 109 -15.16 -12.79 16.35
N PHE A 110 -14.38 -13.86 16.53
CA PHE A 110 -12.93 -13.84 16.37
C PHE A 110 -12.52 -13.40 14.97
N GLU A 111 -13.20 -13.90 13.93
CA GLU A 111 -12.94 -13.50 12.54
C GLU A 111 -13.22 -12.01 12.27
N ILE A 112 -14.27 -11.46 12.86
CA ILE A 112 -14.55 -10.01 12.78
C ILE A 112 -13.45 -9.22 13.50
N TYR A 113 -12.97 -9.68 14.66
CA TYR A 113 -11.85 -9.04 15.35
C TYR A 113 -10.56 -9.11 14.55
N CYS A 114 -10.18 -10.27 14.02
CA CYS A 114 -8.98 -10.43 13.19
C CYS A 114 -9.04 -9.53 11.95
N SER A 115 -10.19 -9.49 11.28
CA SER A 115 -10.42 -8.61 10.13
C SER A 115 -10.35 -7.12 10.50
N SER A 116 -10.83 -6.75 11.70
CA SER A 116 -10.74 -5.39 12.22
C SER A 116 -9.30 -5.01 12.58
N CYS A 117 -8.57 -5.88 13.27
CA CYS A 117 -7.16 -5.69 13.61
C CYS A 117 -6.30 -5.52 12.34
N PHE A 118 -6.55 -6.33 11.31
CA PHE A 118 -5.83 -6.24 10.06
C PHE A 118 -6.12 -4.92 9.31
N LEU A 119 -7.35 -4.41 9.39
CA LEU A 119 -7.70 -3.08 8.87
C LEU A 119 -6.94 -1.97 9.60
N VAL A 120 -6.88 -2.02 10.94
CA VAL A 120 -6.10 -1.06 11.76
C VAL A 120 -4.60 -1.17 11.44
N PHE A 121 -4.08 -2.38 11.23
CA PHE A 121 -2.68 -2.60 10.82
C PHE A 121 -2.35 -1.87 9.52
N HIS A 122 -3.23 -1.90 8.51
CA HIS A 122 -3.03 -1.12 7.27
C HIS A 122 -3.03 0.39 7.52
N GLY A 123 -3.90 0.90 8.40
CA GLY A 123 -3.91 2.30 8.82
C GLY A 123 -2.59 2.72 9.49
N GLY A 124 -2.11 1.88 10.41
CA GLY A 124 -0.82 2.08 11.09
C GLY A 124 0.37 2.05 10.14
N PHE A 125 0.40 1.07 9.23
CA PHE A 125 1.46 0.98 8.22
C PHE A 125 1.47 2.17 7.26
N ASN A 126 0.28 2.66 6.87
CA ASN A 126 0.17 3.86 6.05
C ASN A 126 0.71 5.10 6.80
N SER A 127 0.45 5.22 8.09
CA SER A 127 1.04 6.28 8.94
C SER A 127 2.57 6.20 8.96
N LEU A 128 3.13 4.99 9.11
CA LEU A 128 4.58 4.77 9.05
C LEU A 128 5.18 5.22 7.71
N LEU A 129 4.57 4.84 6.59
CA LEU A 129 5.03 5.26 5.25
C LEU A 129 5.00 6.78 5.05
N GLN A 130 4.08 7.47 5.73
CA GLN A 130 3.99 8.93 5.69
C GLN A 130 5.11 9.61 6.50
N LEU A 131 5.45 9.04 7.65
CA LEU A 131 6.52 9.53 8.52
C LEU A 131 7.90 9.44 7.86
N ILE A 132 8.16 8.38 7.09
CA ILE A 132 9.41 8.23 6.34
C ILE A 132 9.45 9.07 5.04
N HIS A 133 8.51 10.01 4.87
CA HIS A 133 8.43 10.95 3.74
C HIS A 133 8.44 10.31 2.34
N TYR A 134 7.93 9.09 2.21
CA TYR A 134 7.86 8.41 0.91
C TYR A 134 7.19 9.32 -0.14
N GLY A 135 7.77 9.55 -1.31
CA GLY A 135 7.10 10.20 -2.45
C GLY A 135 6.61 11.65 -2.25
N ILE A 136 7.22 12.48 -1.40
CA ILE A 136 6.91 13.93 -1.35
C ILE A 136 7.94 14.69 -2.21
N PRO A 137 7.53 15.32 -3.33
CA PRO A 137 8.43 16.22 -4.06
C PRO A 137 8.74 17.45 -3.20
N HIS A 138 9.98 17.91 -3.19
CA HIS A 138 10.42 19.07 -2.41
C HIS A 138 9.65 20.37 -2.73
N LYS A 139 9.06 20.50 -3.94
CA LYS A 139 8.31 21.69 -4.37
C LYS A 139 6.97 21.30 -5.02
N ARG A 140 5.86 21.33 -4.26
CA ARG A 140 4.49 21.33 -4.82
C ARG A 140 3.69 22.53 -4.32
N LYS A 141 2.88 23.11 -5.22
CA LYS A 141 1.96 24.24 -4.98
C LYS A 141 0.93 23.97 -3.86
N TYR A 142 0.63 22.70 -3.56
CA TYR A 142 -0.42 22.29 -2.61
C TYR A 142 0.06 21.27 -1.56
N LYS A 143 1.29 21.43 -1.04
CA LYS A 143 1.91 20.49 -0.08
C LYS A 143 1.00 20.14 1.12
N GLY A 144 0.28 21.12 1.65
CA GLY A 144 -0.66 20.93 2.77
C GLY A 144 -1.79 19.94 2.43
N LEU A 145 -2.42 20.07 1.27
CA LEU A 145 -3.51 19.18 0.84
C LEU A 145 -3.05 17.72 0.70
N TYR A 146 -1.87 17.50 0.14
CA TYR A 146 -1.30 16.15 0.02
C TYR A 146 -0.99 15.54 1.39
N ASN A 147 -0.46 16.32 2.33
CA ASN A 147 -0.20 15.85 3.70
C ASN A 147 -1.50 15.56 4.46
N SER A 148 -2.54 16.38 4.31
CA SER A 148 -3.84 16.13 4.93
C SER A 148 -4.51 14.87 4.38
N LEU A 149 -4.51 14.68 3.06
CA LEU A 149 -5.03 13.47 2.41
C LEU A 149 -4.33 12.20 2.92
N ARG A 150 -3.01 12.29 3.10
CA ARG A 150 -2.20 11.24 3.69
C ARG A 150 -2.64 10.94 5.13
N PHE A 151 -2.71 11.94 5.99
CA PHE A 151 -3.09 11.70 7.38
C PHE A 151 -4.49 11.09 7.52
N ILE A 152 -5.47 11.62 6.76
CA ILE A 152 -6.84 11.11 6.74
C ILE A 152 -6.87 9.65 6.25
N SER A 153 -6.04 9.29 5.27
CA SER A 153 -5.95 7.92 4.77
C SER A 153 -5.50 6.88 5.80
N SER A 154 -4.82 7.31 6.87
CA SER A 154 -4.39 6.44 7.97
C SER A 154 -5.42 6.35 9.10
N LEU A 155 -6.21 7.42 9.31
CA LEU A 155 -7.22 7.48 10.37
C LEU A 155 -8.49 6.68 10.04
N ILE A 156 -8.91 6.67 8.77
CA ILE A 156 -10.14 5.98 8.35
C ILE A 156 -10.10 4.48 8.72
N PRO A 157 -9.06 3.70 8.37
CA PRO A 157 -8.99 2.28 8.75
C PRO A 157 -8.96 2.06 10.26
N LEU A 158 -8.33 2.98 11.01
CA LEU A 158 -8.25 2.91 12.47
C LEU A 158 -9.64 3.08 13.10
N PHE A 159 -10.37 4.12 12.69
CA PHE A 159 -11.70 4.41 13.23
C PHE A 159 -12.70 3.30 12.90
N PHE A 160 -12.74 2.87 11.64
CA PHE A 160 -13.68 1.82 11.22
C PHE A 160 -13.31 0.44 11.78
N GLY A 161 -12.02 0.12 11.94
CA GLY A 161 -11.61 -1.11 12.62
C GLY A 161 -12.07 -1.17 14.07
N LEU A 162 -11.92 -0.07 14.81
CA LEU A 162 -12.43 0.03 16.20
C LEU A 162 -13.96 -0.07 16.26
N LEU A 163 -14.65 0.61 15.34
CA LEU A 163 -16.12 0.60 15.30
C LEU A 163 -16.67 -0.79 14.97
N SER A 164 -16.14 -1.47 13.95
CA SER A 164 -16.52 -2.84 13.61
C SER A 164 -16.25 -3.83 14.75
N ALA A 165 -15.12 -3.69 15.45
CA ALA A 165 -14.80 -4.51 16.61
C ALA A 165 -15.78 -4.30 17.77
N SER A 166 -16.24 -3.06 18.01
CA SER A 166 -17.20 -2.73 19.06
C SER A 166 -18.61 -3.27 18.76
N LEU A 167 -19.01 -3.25 17.50
CA LEU A 167 -20.34 -3.68 17.06
C LEU A 167 -20.48 -5.20 16.95
N CYS A 168 -19.38 -5.96 16.84
CA CYS A 168 -19.40 -7.36 16.41
C CYS A 168 -20.19 -8.32 17.31
N GLU A 169 -20.30 -8.03 18.61
CA GLU A 169 -21.05 -8.84 19.56
C GLU A 169 -22.57 -8.68 19.37
N ASN A 170 -23.03 -7.43 19.22
CA ASN A 170 -24.45 -7.08 19.19
C ASN A 170 -25.05 -7.04 17.78
N PHE A 171 -24.26 -6.59 16.81
CA PHE A 171 -24.64 -6.37 15.41
C PHE A 171 -23.57 -6.96 14.47
N PRO A 172 -23.38 -8.29 14.46
CA PRO A 172 -22.37 -8.97 13.66
C PRO A 172 -22.48 -8.68 12.16
N LYS A 173 -23.71 -8.69 11.61
CA LYS A 173 -23.96 -8.40 10.20
C LYS A 173 -23.53 -6.98 9.81
N ASP A 174 -23.92 -5.99 10.60
CA ASP A 174 -23.57 -4.59 10.34
C ASP A 174 -22.05 -4.37 10.46
N SER A 175 -21.42 -5.09 11.38
CA SER A 175 -19.95 -5.08 11.54
C SER A 175 -19.23 -5.59 10.30
N ILE A 176 -19.73 -6.67 9.69
CA ILE A 176 -19.19 -7.23 8.44
C ILE A 176 -19.42 -6.28 7.27
N LEU A 177 -20.62 -5.73 7.12
CA LEU A 177 -20.91 -4.75 6.05
C LEU A 177 -20.03 -3.51 6.17
N LEU A 178 -19.80 -3.04 7.40
CA LEU A 178 -18.90 -1.94 7.69
C LEU A 178 -17.45 -2.29 7.33
N LEU A 179 -16.99 -3.50 7.64
CA LEU A 179 -15.66 -3.98 7.25
C LEU A 179 -15.52 -4.06 5.72
N ILE A 180 -16.51 -4.60 5.01
CA ILE A 180 -16.51 -4.66 3.54
C ILE A 180 -16.37 -3.26 2.95
N LEU A 181 -17.20 -2.32 3.41
CA LEU A 181 -17.13 -0.92 2.97
C LEU A 181 -15.75 -0.33 3.25
N SER A 182 -15.21 -0.57 4.44
CA SER A 182 -13.91 -0.04 4.87
C SER A 182 -12.76 -0.59 4.02
N TYR A 183 -12.76 -1.89 3.71
CA TYR A 183 -11.76 -2.51 2.84
C TYR A 183 -11.87 -2.04 1.39
N LEU A 184 -13.09 -1.81 0.88
CA LEU A 184 -13.29 -1.20 -0.44
C LEU A 184 -12.76 0.24 -0.48
N THR A 185 -13.07 1.05 0.54
CA THR A 185 -12.53 2.42 0.66
C THR A 185 -11.01 2.40 0.77
N LEU A 186 -10.43 1.45 1.53
CA LEU A 186 -8.99 1.29 1.65
C LEU A 186 -8.33 0.95 0.31
N LEU A 187 -8.93 0.03 -0.47
CA LEU A 187 -8.43 -0.33 -1.81
C LEU A 187 -8.47 0.88 -2.76
N LEU A 188 -9.57 1.64 -2.75
CA LEU A 188 -9.69 2.88 -3.52
C LEU A 188 -8.63 3.90 -3.11
N ASN A 189 -8.36 4.04 -1.81
CA ASN A 189 -7.35 4.93 -1.29
C ASN A 189 -5.95 4.55 -1.81
N TYR A 190 -5.58 3.27 -1.70
CA TYR A 190 -4.30 2.79 -2.22
C TYR A 190 -4.17 2.96 -3.74
N TYR A 191 -5.27 2.82 -4.50
CA TYR A 191 -5.27 3.12 -5.91
C TYR A 191 -4.97 4.61 -6.19
N LEU A 192 -5.62 5.53 -5.47
CA LEU A 192 -5.37 6.97 -5.62
C LEU A 192 -3.92 7.34 -5.25
N LEU A 193 -3.40 6.77 -4.15
CA LEU A 193 -2.01 6.95 -3.73
C LEU A 193 -1.03 6.40 -4.77
N HIS A 194 -1.32 5.24 -5.36
CA HIS A 194 -0.54 4.65 -6.43
C HIS A 194 -0.49 5.58 -7.64
N VAL A 195 -1.62 6.02 -8.17
CA VAL A 195 -1.68 6.93 -9.35
C VAL A 195 -0.90 8.24 -9.14
N LYS A 196 -0.78 8.70 -7.89
CA LYS A 196 -0.04 9.91 -7.52
C LYS A 196 1.43 9.66 -7.13
N CYS A 197 1.94 8.44 -7.27
CA CYS A 197 3.29 8.01 -6.85
C CYS A 197 3.60 8.33 -5.38
N LEU A 198 2.59 8.25 -4.51
CA LEU A 198 2.73 8.53 -3.07
C LEU A 198 3.04 7.27 -2.24
N VAL A 199 3.01 6.09 -2.87
CA VAL A 199 3.31 4.79 -2.26
C VAL A 199 4.13 3.93 -3.22
N PRO A 200 4.90 2.96 -2.71
CA PRO A 200 5.60 1.98 -3.56
C PRO A 200 4.66 1.23 -4.52
N VAL A 201 5.17 0.88 -5.71
CA VAL A 201 4.38 0.10 -6.69
C VAL A 201 4.04 -1.29 -6.16
N TRP A 202 5.04 -1.96 -5.58
CA TRP A 202 4.87 -3.29 -4.99
C TRP A 202 3.80 -3.29 -3.89
N LEU A 203 3.65 -2.19 -3.16
CA LEU A 203 2.68 -2.07 -2.07
C LEU A 203 1.25 -2.18 -2.58
N TYR A 204 0.91 -1.38 -3.59
CA TYR A 204 -0.42 -1.42 -4.20
C TYR A 204 -0.73 -2.80 -4.81
N ARG A 205 0.26 -3.40 -5.48
CA ARG A 205 0.11 -4.74 -6.07
C ARG A 205 -0.20 -5.80 -5.01
N GLN A 206 0.51 -5.78 -3.88
CA GLN A 206 0.27 -6.72 -2.78
C GLN A 206 -1.11 -6.48 -2.15
N TYR A 207 -1.45 -5.22 -1.84
CA TYR A 207 -2.72 -4.89 -1.21
C TYR A 207 -3.93 -5.20 -2.07
N LYS A 208 -3.82 -5.07 -3.40
CA LYS A 208 -4.89 -5.51 -4.30
C LYS A 208 -5.24 -6.99 -4.06
N ILE A 209 -4.22 -7.86 -4.00
CA ILE A 209 -4.44 -9.30 -3.79
C ILE A 209 -4.97 -9.56 -2.38
N VAL A 210 -4.29 -9.00 -1.37
CA VAL A 210 -4.62 -9.23 0.04
C VAL A 210 -6.04 -8.77 0.35
N ILE A 211 -6.40 -7.54 0.00
CA ILE A 211 -7.72 -6.98 0.28
C ILE A 211 -8.80 -7.75 -0.48
N SER A 212 -8.56 -8.20 -1.71
CA SER A 212 -9.50 -9.06 -2.43
C SER A 212 -9.78 -10.38 -1.70
N VAL A 213 -8.76 -11.02 -1.13
CA VAL A 213 -8.95 -12.26 -0.34
C VAL A 213 -9.71 -11.98 0.96
N VAL A 214 -9.43 -10.86 1.64
CA VAL A 214 -10.20 -10.46 2.84
C VAL A 214 -11.67 -10.21 2.48
N LEU A 215 -11.94 -9.47 1.39
CA LEU A 215 -13.30 -9.21 0.93
C LEU A 215 -14.06 -10.51 0.62
N LEU A 216 -13.41 -11.48 -0.03
CA LEU A 216 -13.99 -12.79 -0.27
C LEU A 216 -14.36 -13.50 1.04
N ASN A 217 -13.47 -13.50 2.02
CA ASN A 217 -13.73 -14.08 3.34
C ASN A 217 -14.89 -13.39 4.07
N LEU A 218 -14.96 -12.06 4.02
CA LEU A 218 -16.07 -11.30 4.61
C LEU A 218 -17.41 -11.61 3.91
N LEU A 219 -17.40 -11.81 2.59
CA LEU A 219 -18.58 -12.25 1.85
C LEU A 219 -19.03 -13.65 2.25
N LEU A 220 -18.09 -14.58 2.49
CA LEU A 220 -18.41 -15.91 3.00
C LEU A 220 -19.01 -15.85 4.41
N LEU A 221 -18.47 -15.01 5.30
CA LEU A 221 -19.05 -14.78 6.62
C LEU A 221 -20.48 -14.21 6.54
N LEU A 222 -20.76 -13.35 5.55
CA LEU A 222 -22.10 -12.78 5.34
C LEU A 222 -23.13 -13.84 4.93
N ILE A 223 -22.71 -14.98 4.38
CA ILE A 223 -23.60 -16.08 4.01
C ILE A 223 -23.84 -17.02 5.19
N SER A 224 -22.95 -17.03 6.19
CA SER A 224 -23.07 -17.89 7.36
C SER A 224 -24.30 -17.54 8.22
N GLU A 225 -25.02 -18.57 8.68
CA GLU A 225 -26.15 -18.43 9.61
C GLU A 225 -25.72 -17.88 10.98
N ALA A 226 -24.43 -17.97 11.31
CA ALA A 226 -23.84 -17.46 12.55
C ALA A 226 -24.09 -15.96 12.76
N GLN A 227 -24.36 -15.20 11.70
CA GLN A 227 -24.65 -13.77 11.76
C GLN A 227 -25.97 -13.42 12.48
N ILE A 228 -26.88 -14.38 12.65
CA ILE A 228 -28.19 -14.15 13.28
C ILE A 228 -28.06 -14.12 14.81
N TYR A 229 -27.06 -14.81 15.35
CA TYR A 229 -26.89 -14.98 16.79
C TYR A 229 -26.08 -13.83 17.39
N LYS A 230 -26.45 -13.39 18.59
CA LYS A 230 -25.63 -12.45 19.37
C LYS A 230 -24.38 -13.14 19.92
N GLY A 231 -23.29 -12.41 19.98
CA GLY A 231 -22.03 -12.87 20.55
C GLY A 231 -22.06 -12.85 22.07
N ARG A 232 -21.11 -13.54 22.70
CA ARG A 232 -20.91 -13.43 24.14
C ARG A 232 -20.18 -12.12 24.44
N LYS A 233 -20.69 -11.36 25.42
CA LYS A 233 -20.04 -10.15 25.91
C LYS A 233 -19.04 -10.53 26.99
N VAL A 234 -17.80 -10.05 26.87
CA VAL A 234 -16.80 -10.22 27.93
C VAL A 234 -17.12 -9.28 29.09
N SER A 235 -17.46 -9.84 30.25
CA SER A 235 -17.58 -9.09 31.50
C SER A 235 -16.38 -9.41 32.39
N ILE A 236 -15.60 -8.39 32.76
CA ILE A 236 -14.63 -8.51 33.84
C ILE A 236 -15.43 -8.39 35.14
N ASN A 237 -15.58 -9.49 35.88
CA ASN A 237 -16.05 -9.41 37.25
C ASN A 237 -14.95 -8.68 38.04
N VAL A 238 -15.26 -7.45 38.45
CA VAL A 238 -14.44 -6.72 39.41
C VAL A 238 -15.00 -7.10 40.77
N GLU A 239 -14.34 -8.06 41.43
CA GLU A 239 -14.56 -8.35 42.86
C GLU A 239 -14.01 -7.22 43.74
#